data_AF-A0A1Q3U0Z7-F1
#
_entry.id   AF-A0A1Q3U0Z7-F1
#
_cell.length_a   1.000
_cell.length_b   1.000
_cell.length_c   1.000
_cell.angle_alpha   90.00
_cell.angle_beta   90.00
_cell.angle_gamma   90.00
#
_symmetry.space_group_name_H-M   'P 1'
#
loop_
_entity.id
_entity.type
_entity.pdbx_description
1 polymer ?
#
loop_
_entity_poly.entity_id
_entity_poly.type
_entity_poly.pdbx_seq_one_letter_code
_entity_poly.pdbx_strand_id
1 'polypeptide(L)'
;MRQFQITSPNFKGTAILQYDANNRLVKIDVSDTSMSINAINTFKAYIPADFDMLQQCISNTKLTVIESGYVIPFEDFWDKYKKKVNRLRAIKEWNHLRPEEKIKALAGISKYNQYVERTGIGKLDPDNYLKNKRFTDEY
;
A
#
# COMPACT_ATOMS: atom_id res chain seq x y z
N MET A 1 -5.00 3.79 2.16
CA MET A 1 -4.71 3.21 3.49
C MET A 1 -3.41 3.77 4.01
N ARG A 2 -3.30 4.06 5.30
CA ARG A 2 -2.05 4.53 5.91
C ARG A 2 -1.20 3.35 6.36
N GLN A 3 0.10 3.40 6.14
CA GLN A 3 1.03 2.36 6.59
C GLN A 3 2.05 2.95 7.55
N PHE A 4 2.31 2.24 8.63
CA PHE A 4 3.29 2.60 9.65
C PHE A 4 4.31 1.49 9.79
N GLN A 5 5.58 1.86 9.85
CA GLN A 5 6.68 0.99 10.16
C GLN A 5 7.04 1.16 11.63
N ILE A 6 7.10 0.06 12.36
CA ILE A 6 7.46 0.02 13.77
C ILE A 6 8.78 -0.72 13.91
N THR A 7 9.74 -0.05 14.55
CA THR A 7 11.03 -0.64 14.92
C THR A 7 11.24 -0.53 16.42
N SER A 8 12.06 -1.41 16.97
CA SER A 8 12.39 -1.42 18.40
C SER A 8 13.84 -1.83 18.61
N PRO A 9 14.50 -1.37 19.69
CA PRO A 9 15.76 -1.97 20.12
C PRO A 9 15.62 -3.45 20.54
N ASN A 10 14.41 -3.88 20.90
CA ASN A 10 14.15 -5.22 21.45
C ASN A 10 14.01 -6.32 20.38
N PHE A 11 13.86 -5.96 19.09
CA PHE A 11 13.81 -6.92 18.00
C PHE A 11 14.52 -6.36 16.78
N LYS A 12 15.13 -7.23 15.96
CA LYS A 12 15.71 -6.82 14.68
C LYS A 12 14.62 -6.85 13.60
N GLY A 13 14.64 -5.87 12.71
CA GLY A 13 13.72 -5.78 11.58
C GLY A 13 12.59 -4.77 11.78
N THR A 14 11.62 -4.77 10.85
CA THR A 14 10.57 -3.74 10.79
C THR A 14 9.19 -4.40 10.75
N ALA A 15 8.36 -4.10 11.75
CA ALA A 15 6.95 -4.47 11.73
C ALA A 15 6.15 -3.44 10.93
N ILE A 16 5.15 -3.87 10.18
CA ILE A 16 4.32 -2.99 9.36
C ILE A 16 2.88 -3.06 9.87
N LEU A 17 2.30 -1.91 10.23
CA LEU A 17 0.88 -1.75 10.51
C LEU A 17 0.19 -1.04 9.36
N GLN A 18 -1.01 -1.50 9.00
CA GLN A 18 -1.83 -0.86 7.99
C GLN A 18 -3.19 -0.49 8.56
N TYR A 19 -3.57 0.77 8.37
CA TYR A 19 -4.86 1.32 8.77
C TYR A 19 -5.68 1.75 7.55
N ASP A 20 -6.99 1.53 7.60
CA ASP A 20 -7.92 1.98 6.56
C ASP A 20 -8.16 3.50 6.62
N ALA A 21 -9.08 4.00 5.79
CA ALA A 21 -9.47 5.41 5.78
C ALA A 21 -10.28 5.84 7.01
N ASN A 22 -10.81 4.88 7.79
CA ASN A 22 -11.56 5.10 9.02
C ASN A 22 -10.68 4.89 10.27
N ASN A 23 -9.34 4.95 10.13
CA ASN A 23 -8.38 4.74 11.21
C ASN A 23 -8.46 3.36 11.89
N ARG A 24 -8.98 2.33 11.20
CA ARG A 24 -9.07 0.96 11.72
C ARG A 24 -7.91 0.11 11.23
N LEU A 25 -7.34 -0.69 12.13
CA LEU A 25 -6.27 -1.64 11.83
C LEU A 25 -6.80 -2.74 10.89
N VAL A 26 -6.16 -2.86 9.73
CA VAL A 26 -6.50 -3.87 8.70
C VAL A 26 -5.48 -4.99 8.66
N LYS A 27 -4.19 -4.66 8.89
CA LYS A 27 -3.10 -5.64 8.78
C LYS A 27 -1.96 -5.34 9.75
N ILE A 28 -1.43 -6.40 10.35
CA ILE A 28 -0.15 -6.42 11.06
C ILE A 28 0.78 -7.38 10.29
N ASP A 29 1.88 -6.87 9.75
CA ASP A 29 2.92 -7.66 9.10
C ASP A 29 4.18 -7.66 9.97
N VAL A 30 4.62 -8.84 10.38
CA VAL A 30 5.84 -9.06 11.18
C VAL A 30 6.82 -9.99 10.48
N SER A 31 6.62 -10.23 9.18
CA SER A 31 7.44 -11.16 8.39
C SER A 31 8.91 -10.77 8.33
N ASP A 32 9.20 -9.47 8.34
CA ASP A 32 10.56 -8.92 8.36
C ASP A 32 11.05 -8.62 9.79
N THR A 33 10.69 -9.45 10.78
CA THR A 33 11.11 -9.26 12.18
C THR A 33 11.66 -10.52 12.80
N SER A 34 12.64 -10.37 13.70
CA SER A 34 13.22 -11.46 14.48
C SER A 34 12.44 -11.73 15.78
N MET A 35 11.15 -11.36 15.84
CA MET A 35 10.35 -11.51 17.06
C MET A 35 10.06 -12.98 17.36
N SER A 36 10.10 -13.35 18.65
CA SER A 36 9.63 -14.66 19.10
C SER A 36 8.10 -14.73 19.07
N ILE A 37 7.52 -15.94 19.05
CA ILE A 37 6.06 -16.13 19.05
C ILE A 37 5.38 -15.39 20.22
N ASN A 38 6.00 -15.43 21.41
CA ASN A 38 5.50 -14.71 22.58
C ASN A 38 5.54 -13.19 22.39
N ALA A 39 6.64 -12.67 21.83
CA ALA A 39 6.75 -11.25 21.51
C ALA A 39 5.70 -10.82 20.47
N ILE A 40 5.40 -11.66 19.47
CA ILE A 40 4.34 -11.41 18.48
C ILE A 40 2.96 -11.38 19.15
N ASN A 41 2.67 -12.30 20.06
CA ASN A 41 1.39 -12.32 20.79
C ASN A 41 1.22 -11.08 21.68
N THR A 42 2.26 -10.68 22.40
CA THR A 42 2.26 -9.44 23.18
C THR A 42 2.09 -8.23 22.27
N PHE A 43 2.81 -8.17 21.16
CA PHE A 43 2.70 -7.09 20.19
C PHE A 43 1.28 -6.95 19.63
N LYS A 44 0.63 -8.06 19.28
CA LYS A 44 -0.78 -8.08 18.85
C LYS A 44 -1.74 -7.59 19.93
N ALA A 45 -1.50 -7.93 21.20
CA ALA A 45 -2.34 -7.49 22.31
C ALA A 45 -2.15 -6.00 22.63
N TYR A 46 -0.96 -5.44 22.36
CA TYR A 46 -0.64 -4.04 22.64
C TYR A 46 -1.03 -3.08 21.51
N ILE A 47 -1.19 -3.56 20.27
CA ILE A 47 -1.58 -2.69 19.16
C ILE A 47 -3.10 -2.50 19.18
N PRO A 48 -3.59 -1.28 19.41
CA PRO A 48 -5.01 -1.00 19.34
C PRO A 48 -5.51 -1.12 17.89
N ALA A 49 -6.78 -1.51 17.76
CA ALA A 49 -7.45 -1.51 16.47
C ALA A 49 -7.71 -0.07 15.96
N ASP A 50 -7.74 0.91 16.85
CA ASP A 50 -7.93 2.33 16.55
C ASP A 50 -6.58 3.06 16.52
N PHE A 51 -6.30 3.76 15.43
CA PHE A 51 -5.10 4.57 15.26
C PHE A 51 -4.98 5.67 16.32
N ASP A 52 -6.09 6.28 16.75
CA ASP A 52 -6.02 7.39 17.71
C ASP A 52 -5.52 6.92 19.09
N MET A 53 -5.75 5.64 19.41
CA MET A 53 -5.22 5.00 20.62
C MET A 53 -3.78 4.52 20.45
N LEU A 54 -3.29 4.37 19.21
CA LEU A 54 -1.94 3.84 18.92
C LEU A 54 -0.86 4.71 19.57
N GLN A 55 -0.98 6.03 19.45
CA GLN A 55 -0.01 6.95 20.03
C GLN A 55 0.02 6.83 21.56
N GLN A 56 -1.13 6.62 22.20
CA GLN A 56 -1.24 6.45 23.64
C GLN A 56 -0.62 5.13 24.10
N CYS A 57 -0.92 4.02 23.42
CA CYS A 57 -0.35 2.70 23.72
C CYS A 57 1.16 2.64 23.51
N ILE A 58 1.67 3.33 22.49
CA ILE A 58 3.09 3.32 22.15
C ILE A 58 3.91 4.31 22.97
N SER A 59 3.32 5.40 23.47
CA SER A 59 4.03 6.44 24.24
C SER A 59 4.82 5.90 25.43
N ASN A 60 4.37 4.80 26.04
CA ASN A 60 5.02 4.15 27.19
C ASN A 60 6.05 3.08 26.78
N THR A 61 6.37 2.95 25.49
CA THR A 61 7.27 1.92 24.96
C THR A 61 8.44 2.54 24.21
N LYS A 62 9.55 1.79 24.10
CA LYS A 62 10.72 2.18 23.29
C LYS A 62 10.53 1.89 21.79
N LEU A 63 9.29 1.91 21.30
CA LEU A 63 8.98 1.65 19.90
C LEU A 63 9.08 2.95 19.11
N THR A 64 9.78 2.89 17.99
CA THR A 64 9.82 3.99 17.02
C THR A 64 8.80 3.70 15.93
N VAL A 65 7.86 4.62 15.73
CA VAL A 65 6.84 4.54 14.67
C VAL A 65 7.18 5.55 13.59
N ILE A 66 7.40 5.07 12.38
CA ILE A 66 7.63 5.88 11.19
C ILE A 66 6.43 5.69 10.27
N GLU A 67 5.76 6.78 9.89
CA GLU A 67 4.73 6.71 8.85
C GLU A 67 5.39 6.40 7.51
N SER A 68 5.16 5.19 7.01
CA SER A 68 5.76 4.67 5.78
C SER A 68 4.73 4.75 4.66
N GLY A 69 4.29 5.97 4.37
CA GLY A 69 3.49 6.32 3.21
C GLY A 69 2.11 5.68 3.10
N TYR A 70 1.43 6.00 2.00
CA TYR A 70 0.08 5.55 1.70
C TYR A 70 0.12 4.27 0.87
N VAL A 71 -0.55 3.22 1.33
CA VAL A 71 -0.79 2.00 0.56
C VAL A 71 -2.07 2.19 -0.24
N ILE A 72 -1.91 2.14 -1.57
CA ILE A 72 -3.03 2.07 -2.50
C ILE A 72 -3.29 0.60 -2.79
N PRO A 73 -4.46 0.07 -2.43
CA PRO A 73 -4.85 -1.29 -2.80
C PRO A 73 -4.96 -1.40 -4.32
N PHE A 74 -4.71 -2.60 -4.84
CA PHE A 74 -4.91 -2.88 -6.25
C PHE A 74 -6.37 -2.60 -6.69
N GLU A 75 -7.33 -2.75 -5.78
CA GLU A 75 -8.75 -2.63 -6.13
C GLU A 75 -9.14 -1.18 -6.47
N ASP A 76 -8.54 -0.18 -5.81
CA ASP A 76 -8.70 1.22 -6.17
C ASP A 76 -8.24 1.47 -7.62
N PHE A 77 -7.13 0.84 -8.03
CA PHE A 77 -6.65 0.90 -9.40
C PHE A 77 -7.60 0.15 -10.35
N TRP A 78 -8.02 -1.05 -9.97
CA TRP A 78 -8.84 -1.94 -10.80
C TRP A 78 -10.20 -1.32 -11.12
N ASP A 79 -10.85 -0.72 -10.13
CA ASP A 79 -12.14 -0.06 -10.30
C ASP A 79 -12.00 1.23 -11.10
N LYS A 80 -10.93 2.00 -10.88
CA LYS A 80 -10.68 3.24 -11.63
C LYS A 80 -10.29 2.98 -13.09
N TYR A 81 -9.58 1.89 -13.39
CA TYR A 81 -9.15 1.57 -14.75
C TYR A 81 -10.32 1.09 -15.64
N LYS A 82 -11.36 0.49 -15.06
CA LYS A 82 -12.60 -0.02 -15.70
C LYS A 82 -12.43 -1.15 -16.73
N LYS A 83 -11.27 -1.32 -17.36
CA LYS A 83 -11.00 -2.44 -18.29
C LYS A 83 -10.55 -3.68 -17.51
N LYS A 84 -11.50 -4.59 -17.25
CA LYS A 84 -11.30 -5.77 -16.38
C LYS A 84 -10.71 -6.98 -17.12
N VAL A 85 -9.48 -6.87 -17.61
CA VAL A 85 -8.77 -7.97 -18.31
C VAL A 85 -7.44 -8.32 -17.64
N ASN A 86 -7.01 -9.58 -17.72
CA ASN A 86 -5.73 -10.06 -17.18
C ASN A 86 -5.47 -9.73 -15.69
N ARG A 87 -6.50 -9.81 -14.82
CA ARG A 87 -6.43 -9.42 -13.40
C ARG A 87 -5.21 -10.01 -12.67
N LEU A 88 -4.93 -11.31 -12.83
CA LEU A 88 -3.80 -11.97 -12.18
C LEU A 88 -2.43 -11.39 -12.61
N ARG A 89 -2.27 -11.00 -13.88
CA ARG A 89 -1.03 -10.37 -14.36
C ARG A 89 -0.92 -8.95 -13.83
N ALA A 90 -2.02 -8.19 -13.87
CA ALA A 90 -2.06 -6.83 -13.33
C ALA A 90 -1.76 -6.79 -11.82
N ILE A 91 -2.23 -7.76 -11.04
CA ILE A 91 -1.87 -7.89 -9.60
C ILE A 91 -0.36 -8.12 -9.42
N LYS A 92 0.26 -8.98 -10.24
CA LYS A 92 1.71 -9.23 -10.18
C LYS A 92 2.50 -7.96 -10.45
N GLU A 93 2.16 -7.24 -11.51
CA GLU A 93 2.79 -5.96 -11.86
C GLU A 93 2.56 -4.92 -10.76
N TRP A 94 1.33 -4.82 -10.22
CA TRP A 94 1.01 -3.91 -9.13
C TRP A 94 1.83 -4.18 -7.88
N ASN A 95 2.03 -5.44 -7.52
CA ASN A 95 2.83 -5.81 -6.36
C ASN A 95 4.32 -5.49 -6.54
N HIS A 96 4.81 -5.39 -7.78
CA HIS A 96 6.18 -4.99 -8.09
C HIS A 96 6.40 -3.46 -8.00
N LEU A 97 5.33 -2.66 -8.12
CA LEU A 97 5.43 -1.20 -8.06
C LEU A 97 5.72 -0.68 -6.65
N ARG A 98 6.58 0.35 -6.60
CA ARG A 98 6.84 1.10 -5.37
C ARG A 98 5.59 1.90 -4.95
N PRO A 99 5.42 2.24 -3.66
CA PRO A 99 4.27 3.03 -3.19
C PRO A 99 4.07 4.34 -3.97
N GLU A 100 5.15 5.06 -4.27
CA GLU A 100 5.12 6.29 -5.08
C GLU A 100 4.62 6.05 -6.51
N GLU A 101 5.03 4.94 -7.12
CA GLU A 101 4.61 4.57 -8.46
C GLU A 101 3.14 4.17 -8.49
N LYS A 102 2.62 3.53 -7.43
CA LYS A 102 1.19 3.24 -7.30
C LYS A 102 0.34 4.51 -7.26
N ILE A 103 0.82 5.55 -6.57
CA ILE A 103 0.16 6.87 -6.54
C ILE A 103 0.15 7.49 -7.94
N LYS A 104 1.32 7.52 -8.60
CA LYS A 104 1.44 8.03 -9.97
C LYS A 104 0.57 7.24 -10.96
N ALA A 105 0.55 5.92 -10.85
CA ALA A 105 -0.30 5.05 -11.66
C ALA A 105 -1.77 5.43 -11.51
N LEU A 106 -2.27 5.56 -10.28
CA LEU A 106 -3.67 5.88 -10.02
C LEU A 106 -4.05 7.31 -10.47
N ALA A 107 -3.14 8.28 -10.33
CA ALA A 107 -3.32 9.64 -10.82
C ALA A 107 -3.27 9.72 -12.35
N GLY A 108 -2.38 8.95 -12.98
CA GLY A 108 -2.13 8.92 -14.42
C GLY A 108 -3.27 8.32 -15.25
N ILE A 109 -4.17 7.52 -14.65
CA ILE A 109 -5.31 6.93 -15.38
C ILE A 109 -6.17 8.01 -16.03
N SER A 110 -6.41 9.14 -15.36
CA SER A 110 -7.26 10.21 -15.90
C SER A 110 -6.66 10.83 -17.17
N LYS A 111 -5.37 11.15 -17.13
CA LYS A 111 -4.64 11.72 -18.28
C LYS A 111 -4.56 10.71 -19.43
N TYR A 112 -4.28 9.45 -19.12
CA TYR A 112 -4.22 8.39 -20.11
C TYR A 112 -5.58 8.15 -20.79
N ASN A 113 -6.68 8.16 -20.04
CA ASN A 113 -8.02 8.05 -20.63
C ASN A 113 -8.32 9.23 -21.57
N GLN A 114 -7.97 10.47 -21.17
CA GLN A 114 -8.11 11.65 -22.05
C GLN A 114 -7.28 11.53 -23.32
N TYR A 115 -6.06 11.02 -23.23
CA TYR A 115 -5.21 10.77 -24.40
C TYR A 115 -5.84 9.75 -25.36
N VAL A 116 -6.37 8.64 -24.81
CA VAL A 116 -7.07 7.60 -25.57
C VAL A 116 -8.30 8.16 -26.27
N GLU A 117 -9.10 8.97 -25.57
CA GLU A 117 -10.28 9.64 -26.14
C GLU A 117 -9.90 10.64 -27.24
N ARG A 118 -8.82 11.41 -27.04
CA ARG A 118 -8.33 12.40 -28.03
C ARG A 118 -7.78 11.75 -29.30
N THR A 119 -7.04 10.66 -29.16
CA THR A 119 -6.31 10.02 -30.27
C THR A 119 -7.11 8.91 -30.96
N GLY A 120 -8.15 8.39 -30.31
CA GLY A 120 -8.93 7.25 -30.80
C GLY A 120 -8.17 5.92 -30.76
N ILE A 121 -7.01 5.86 -30.10
CA ILE A 121 -6.21 4.64 -29.95
C ILE A 121 -6.92 3.68 -28.99
N GLY A 122 -6.93 2.39 -29.29
CA GLY A 122 -7.49 1.38 -28.40
C GLY A 122 -6.85 1.41 -27.00
N LYS A 123 -7.69 1.43 -25.96
CA LYS A 123 -7.23 1.42 -24.56
C LYS A 123 -6.38 0.17 -24.29
N LEU A 124 -5.17 0.36 -23.77
CA LEU A 124 -4.28 -0.73 -23.37
C LEU A 124 -4.90 -1.61 -22.28
N ASP A 125 -4.36 -2.80 -22.12
CA ASP A 125 -4.69 -3.67 -20.99
C ASP A 125 -4.04 -3.14 -19.70
N PRO A 126 -4.66 -3.34 -18.53
CA PRO A 126 -4.14 -2.83 -17.26
C PRO A 126 -2.75 -3.39 -16.91
N ASP A 127 -2.45 -4.64 -17.28
CA ASP A 127 -1.11 -5.21 -17.12
C ASP A 127 -0.09 -4.47 -18.00
N ASN A 128 -0.39 -4.23 -19.27
CA ASN A 128 0.48 -3.46 -20.17
C ASN A 128 0.62 -1.99 -19.76
N TYR A 129 -0.40 -1.39 -19.13
CA TYR A 129 -0.34 -0.05 -18.57
C TYR A 129 0.66 0.05 -17.41
N LEU A 130 0.59 -0.91 -16.48
CA LEU A 130 1.48 -0.96 -15.32
C LEU A 130 2.91 -1.35 -15.73
N LYS A 131 3.05 -2.37 -16.58
CA LYS A 131 4.34 -2.89 -17.05
C LYS A 131 5.15 -1.84 -17.81
N ASN A 132 4.52 -1.12 -18.72
CA ASN A 132 5.20 -0.09 -19.51
C ASN A 132 5.27 1.26 -18.79
N LYS A 133 4.85 1.33 -17.53
CA LYS A 133 4.78 2.56 -16.73
C LYS A 133 4.15 3.74 -17.49
N ARG A 134 3.09 3.49 -18.27
CA ARG A 134 2.44 4.52 -19.11
C ARG A 134 1.99 5.75 -18.33
N PHE A 135 1.85 5.64 -17.01
CA PHE A 135 1.57 6.76 -16.12
C PHE A 135 2.71 7.78 -15.99
N THR A 136 3.92 7.50 -16.47
CA THR A 136 5.04 8.45 -16.52
C THR A 136 5.17 9.17 -17.86
N ASP A 137 4.43 8.76 -18.89
CA ASP A 137 4.47 9.41 -20.19
C ASP A 137 3.88 10.83 -20.10
N GLU A 138 4.51 11.77 -20.81
CA GLU A 138 4.01 13.14 -20.97
C GLU A 138 2.95 13.13 -22.10
N TYR A 139 1.67 13.28 -21.74
CA TYR A 139 0.51 13.28 -22.65
C TYR A 139 -0.13 14.66 -22.81
#